data_AF-A0A7Y1VUS1-F1
#
_entry.id   AF-A0A7Y1VUS1-F1
#
_cell.length_a   1.000
_cell.length_b   1.000
_cell.length_c   1.000
_cell.angle_alpha   90.00
_cell.angle_beta   90.00
_cell.angle_gamma   90.00
#
_symmetry.space_group_name_H-M   'P 1'
#
loop_
_entity.id
_entity.type
_entity.pdbx_description
1 polymer ?
#
loop_
_entity_poly.entity_id
_entity_poly.type
_entity_poly.pdbx_seq_one_letter_code
_entity_poly.pdbx_strand_id
1 'polypeptide(L)'
;MIRLLAGILITSLIVFGCKKDDEPQISPEEQFAKDIQIIEDYLAQEGLVAERTASGLHYIILEEGSGEHPGPGDTVEVKYKGYLPDGRIFDQTRPATTLIHPLDDFIDGWTEGLQYLRSEGGKGMFLIPSELGYGRNVAGSIPANSVLIFELTLIKFF
;
A
#
# COMPACT_ATOMS: atom_id res chain seq x y z
N MET A 1 -31.74 38.27 64.63
CA MET A 1 -31.94 39.28 63.56
C MET A 1 -31.12 38.87 62.36
N ILE A 2 -31.81 38.68 61.24
CA ILE A 2 -31.32 38.23 59.93
C ILE A 2 -30.49 39.34 59.27
N ARG A 3 -29.34 39.00 58.66
CA ARG A 3 -28.86 39.62 57.41
C ARG A 3 -28.11 38.59 56.57
N LEU A 4 -28.78 38.10 55.51
CA LEU A 4 -28.13 37.56 54.32
C LEU A 4 -27.26 38.65 53.70
N LEU A 5 -26.11 38.29 53.11
CA LEU A 5 -25.64 38.83 51.84
C LEU A 5 -24.60 37.88 51.21
N ALA A 6 -24.73 37.74 49.90
CA ALA A 6 -24.14 36.77 48.99
C ALA A 6 -22.61 36.69 49.02
N GLY A 7 -22.08 35.46 48.89
CA GLY A 7 -20.68 35.17 48.62
C GLY A 7 -20.59 34.05 47.59
N ILE A 8 -19.96 34.37 46.46
CA ILE A 8 -20.01 33.70 45.16
C ILE A 8 -19.46 32.25 45.20
N LEU A 9 -20.23 31.34 44.61
CA LEU A 9 -19.87 29.96 44.29
C LEU A 9 -18.84 29.97 43.15
N ILE A 10 -17.55 29.76 43.44
CA ILE A 10 -16.55 29.46 42.40
C ILE A 10 -16.44 27.94 42.31
N THR A 11 -17.30 27.35 41.47
CA THR A 11 -17.13 25.99 40.98
C THR A 11 -15.86 25.94 40.14
N SER A 12 -14.76 25.52 40.74
CA SER A 12 -13.59 25.04 39.99
C SER A 12 -13.96 23.69 39.38
N LEU A 13 -14.65 23.74 38.24
CA LEU A 13 -14.69 22.63 37.30
C LEU A 13 -13.28 22.50 36.75
N ILE A 14 -12.48 21.63 37.37
CA ILE A 14 -11.31 21.04 36.73
C ILE A 14 -11.87 20.21 35.59
N VAL A 15 -11.98 20.83 34.41
CA VAL A 15 -12.16 20.13 33.15
C VAL A 15 -10.88 19.35 32.95
N PHE A 16 -10.84 18.10 33.43
CA PHE A 16 -10.03 17.06 32.83
C PHE A 16 -10.58 16.89 31.41
N GLY A 17 -10.18 17.80 30.52
CA GLY A 17 -10.23 17.56 29.10
C GLY A 17 -9.32 16.38 28.86
N CYS A 18 -9.90 15.19 28.76
CA CYS A 18 -9.25 14.03 28.18
C CYS A 18 -8.79 14.47 26.79
N LYS A 19 -7.51 14.84 26.67
CA LYS A 19 -6.84 14.86 25.39
C LYS A 19 -7.03 13.46 24.83
N LYS A 20 -7.79 13.37 23.73
CA LYS A 20 -7.81 12.18 22.89
C LYS A 20 -6.36 11.76 22.71
N ASP A 21 -6.09 10.51 23.04
CA ASP A 21 -4.78 9.89 22.96
C ASP A 21 -4.23 10.15 21.55
N ASP A 22 -3.22 11.04 21.46
CA ASP A 22 -2.46 11.26 20.24
C ASP A 22 -1.67 9.96 20.01
N GLU A 23 -2.20 9.04 19.20
CA GLU A 23 -1.37 7.97 18.64
C GLU A 23 -0.12 8.60 18.04
N PRO A 24 1.09 8.07 18.30
CA PRO A 24 2.31 8.62 17.73
C PRO A 24 2.19 8.66 16.20
N GLN A 25 2.00 9.87 15.66
CA GLN A 25 1.91 10.09 14.23
C GLN A 25 3.33 9.99 13.67
N ILE A 26 3.71 8.79 13.21
CA ILE A 26 4.95 8.56 12.45
C ILE A 26 4.96 9.50 11.24
N SER A 27 6.07 10.19 10.97
CA SER A 27 6.16 11.10 9.81
C SER A 27 6.09 10.32 8.49
N PRO A 28 5.69 10.95 7.36
CA PRO A 28 5.71 10.28 6.06
C PRO A 28 7.09 9.68 5.73
N GLU A 29 8.17 10.40 6.04
CA GLU A 29 9.55 9.95 5.78
C GLU A 29 9.93 8.76 6.67
N GLU A 30 9.53 8.79 7.94
CA GLU A 30 9.75 7.67 8.88
C GLU A 30 8.95 6.43 8.46
N GLN A 31 7.70 6.62 8.00
CA GLN A 31 6.87 5.53 7.51
C GLN A 31 7.44 4.93 6.22
N PHE A 32 7.90 5.77 5.30
CA PHE A 32 8.59 5.31 4.09
C PHE A 32 9.84 4.50 4.44
N ALA A 33 10.69 5.00 5.35
CA ALA A 33 11.88 4.26 5.79
C ALA A 33 11.53 2.91 6.42
N LYS A 34 10.44 2.85 7.21
CA LYS A 34 9.92 1.61 7.78
C LYS A 34 9.43 0.63 6.71
N ASP A 35 8.71 1.11 5.70
CA ASP A 35 8.23 0.28 4.60
C ASP A 35 9.40 -0.32 3.81
N ILE A 36 10.42 0.50 3.52
CA ILE A 36 11.65 0.02 2.86
C ILE A 36 12.33 -1.04 3.71
N GLN A 37 12.46 -0.85 5.02
CA GLN A 37 13.05 -1.87 5.89
C GLN A 37 12.27 -3.19 5.86
N ILE A 38 10.93 -3.12 5.91
CA ILE A 38 10.07 -4.32 5.83
C ILE A 38 10.28 -5.05 4.50
N ILE A 39 10.42 -4.32 3.39
CA ILE A 39 10.67 -4.90 2.06
C ILE A 39 12.03 -5.58 2.02
N GLU A 40 13.10 -4.91 2.48
CA GLU A 40 14.45 -5.47 2.50
C GLU A 40 14.56 -6.70 3.40
N ASP A 41 13.89 -6.68 4.56
CA ASP A 41 13.83 -7.84 5.47
C ASP A 41 13.11 -9.02 4.81
N TYR A 42 12.00 -8.76 4.10
CA TYR A 42 11.29 -9.78 3.34
C TYR A 42 12.17 -10.39 2.24
N LEU A 43 12.85 -9.54 1.44
CA LEU A 43 13.75 -10.00 0.38
C LEU A 43 14.90 -10.85 0.95
N ALA A 44 15.51 -10.41 2.05
CA ALA A 44 16.58 -11.15 2.71
C ALA A 44 16.10 -12.50 3.27
N GLN A 45 14.92 -12.54 3.87
CA GLN A 45 14.33 -13.76 4.42
C GLN A 45 14.05 -14.79 3.31
N GLU A 46 13.51 -14.34 2.17
CA GLU A 46 13.15 -15.21 1.04
C GLU A 46 14.34 -15.49 0.11
N GLY A 47 15.51 -14.86 0.33
CA GLY A 47 16.70 -15.02 -0.50
C GLY A 47 16.53 -14.43 -1.91
N LEU A 48 15.75 -13.35 -2.02
CA LEU A 48 15.40 -12.69 -3.27
C LEU A 48 16.22 -11.42 -3.47
N VAL A 49 16.48 -11.07 -4.73
CA VAL A 49 17.17 -9.84 -5.13
C VAL A 49 16.25 -9.06 -6.05
N ALA A 50 15.98 -7.82 -5.70
CA ALA A 50 15.07 -6.94 -6.44
C ALA A 50 15.78 -5.68 -6.93
N GLU A 51 15.28 -5.13 -8.03
CA GLU A 51 15.58 -3.77 -8.44
C GLU A 51 14.69 -2.80 -7.65
N ARG A 52 15.20 -1.60 -7.38
CA ARG A 52 14.47 -0.55 -6.65
C ARG A 52 14.41 0.72 -7.48
N THR A 53 13.22 1.29 -7.59
CA THR A 53 12.99 2.56 -8.29
C THR A 53 13.11 3.76 -7.35
N ALA A 54 13.09 4.97 -7.92
CA ALA A 54 13.17 6.20 -7.12
C ALA A 54 11.96 6.41 -6.20
N SER A 55 10.79 5.87 -6.54
CA SER A 55 9.58 5.91 -5.71
C SER A 55 9.64 4.93 -4.53
N GLY A 56 10.61 4.01 -4.52
CA GLY A 56 10.73 2.96 -3.51
C GLY A 56 10.00 1.66 -3.87
N LEU A 57 9.36 1.59 -5.04
CA LEU A 57 8.89 0.32 -5.58
C LEU A 57 10.09 -0.63 -5.76
N HIS A 58 9.93 -1.87 -5.28
CA HIS A 58 10.86 -2.95 -5.59
C HIS A 58 10.20 -3.93 -6.53
N TYR A 59 10.96 -4.44 -7.49
CA TYR A 59 10.44 -5.44 -8.41
C TYR A 59 11.46 -6.50 -8.79
N ILE A 60 10.94 -7.66 -9.15
CA ILE A 60 11.67 -8.80 -9.69
C ILE A 60 10.92 -9.25 -10.93
N ILE A 61 11.59 -9.26 -12.09
CA ILE A 61 11.04 -9.87 -13.30
C ILE A 61 11.20 -11.39 -13.17
N LEU A 62 10.07 -12.09 -13.13
CA LEU A 62 10.01 -13.55 -13.03
C LEU A 62 9.96 -14.19 -14.41
N GLU A 63 9.23 -13.55 -15.34
CA GLU A 63 9.18 -13.91 -16.75
C GLU A 63 9.24 -12.61 -17.55
N GLU A 64 10.25 -12.47 -18.42
CA GLU A 64 10.46 -11.24 -19.22
C GLU A 64 9.26 -10.90 -20.12
N GLY A 65 8.58 -11.94 -20.62
CA GLY A 65 7.61 -11.80 -21.70
C GLY A 65 8.23 -11.24 -22.98
N SER A 66 7.38 -10.77 -23.88
CA SER A 66 7.78 -10.10 -25.12
C SER A 66 6.75 -9.06 -25.55
N GLY A 67 7.08 -8.27 -26.57
CA GLY A 67 6.26 -7.17 -27.05
C GLY A 67 6.44 -5.87 -26.25
N GLU A 68 5.50 -4.96 -26.45
CA GLU A 68 5.46 -3.64 -25.83
C GLU A 68 5.01 -3.73 -24.36
N HIS A 69 5.20 -2.65 -23.62
CA HIS A 69 4.65 -2.46 -22.28
C HIS A 69 3.46 -1.49 -22.35
N PRO A 70 2.51 -1.55 -21.40
CA PRO A 70 1.41 -0.60 -21.36
C PRO A 70 1.95 0.81 -21.07
N GLY A 71 1.25 1.81 -21.58
CA GLY A 71 1.48 3.23 -21.32
C GLY A 71 0.26 3.90 -20.67
N PRO A 72 0.36 5.22 -20.40
CA PRO A 72 -0.73 5.98 -19.83
C PRO A 72 -2.00 5.91 -20.69
N GLY A 73 -3.16 5.70 -20.05
CA GLY A 73 -4.46 5.58 -20.72
C GLY A 73 -4.82 4.21 -21.26
N ASP A 74 -3.90 3.24 -21.25
CA ASP A 74 -4.19 1.87 -21.71
C ASP A 74 -5.13 1.12 -20.74
N THR A 75 -5.92 0.21 -21.29
CA THR A 75 -6.62 -0.81 -20.50
C THR A 75 -5.80 -2.09 -20.47
N VAL A 76 -5.49 -2.59 -19.29
CA VAL A 76 -4.70 -3.82 -19.12
C VAL A 76 -5.59 -5.02 -18.79
N GLU A 77 -5.20 -6.19 -19.28
CA GLU A 77 -5.71 -7.49 -18.83
C GLU A 77 -4.62 -8.22 -18.05
N VAL A 78 -4.89 -8.56 -16.79
CA VAL A 78 -3.87 -9.13 -15.89
C VAL A 78 -4.39 -10.34 -15.11
N LYS A 79 -3.45 -11.17 -14.64
CA LYS A 79 -3.65 -12.01 -13.47
C LYS A 79 -2.83 -11.47 -12.32
N TYR A 80 -3.34 -11.60 -11.11
CA TYR A 80 -2.61 -11.17 -9.92
C TYR A 80 -2.89 -12.03 -8.70
N LYS A 81 -1.97 -11.92 -7.75
CA LYS A 81 -2.09 -12.37 -6.37
C LYS A 81 -1.45 -11.34 -5.46
N GLY A 82 -2.25 -10.74 -4.58
CA GLY A 82 -1.84 -9.75 -3.59
C GLY A 82 -1.82 -10.33 -2.17
N TYR A 83 -0.70 -10.14 -1.47
CA TYR A 83 -0.50 -10.62 -0.11
C TYR A 83 0.37 -9.66 0.71
N LEU A 84 0.27 -9.77 2.03
CA LEU A 84 1.11 -9.03 2.96
C LEU A 84 2.43 -9.76 3.21
N PRO A 85 3.47 -9.09 3.74
CA PRO A 85 4.76 -9.74 4.05
C PRO A 85 4.66 -10.94 5.01
N ASP A 86 3.59 -11.04 5.79
CA ASP A 86 3.29 -12.18 6.66
C ASP A 86 2.67 -13.39 5.91
N GLY A 87 2.52 -13.28 4.58
CA GLY A 87 1.97 -14.31 3.70
C GLY A 87 0.44 -14.32 3.60
N ARG A 88 -0.29 -13.46 4.33
CA ARG A 88 -1.75 -13.40 4.21
C ARG A 88 -2.16 -12.82 2.87
N ILE A 89 -2.84 -13.62 2.06
CA ILE A 89 -3.47 -13.21 0.81
C ILE A 89 -4.69 -12.35 1.13
N PHE A 90 -4.72 -11.13 0.60
CA PHE A 90 -5.88 -10.23 0.72
C PHE A 90 -6.76 -10.26 -0.52
N ASP A 91 -6.19 -10.48 -1.71
CA ASP A 91 -6.94 -10.55 -2.95
C ASP A 91 -6.17 -11.30 -4.06
N GLN A 92 -6.88 -11.93 -4.99
CA GLN A 92 -6.29 -12.60 -6.14
C GLN A 92 -7.33 -12.93 -7.22
N THR A 93 -6.89 -12.98 -8.48
CA THR A 93 -7.68 -13.59 -9.56
C THR A 93 -7.94 -15.07 -9.32
N ARG A 94 -9.10 -15.58 -9.76
CA ARG A 94 -9.34 -17.03 -9.81
C ARG A 94 -8.54 -17.66 -10.97
N PRO A 95 -8.17 -18.94 -10.90
CA PRO A 95 -7.27 -19.56 -11.90
C PRO A 95 -7.71 -19.40 -13.36
N ALA A 96 -9.02 -19.48 -13.63
CA ALA A 96 -9.62 -19.41 -14.96
C ALA A 96 -10.09 -18.00 -15.37
N THR A 97 -9.75 -16.95 -14.60
CA THR A 97 -10.22 -15.58 -14.83
C THR A 97 -9.05 -14.60 -14.93
N THR A 98 -9.31 -13.45 -15.54
CA THR A 98 -8.43 -12.29 -15.62
C THR A 98 -9.17 -11.05 -15.12
N LEU A 99 -8.43 -10.01 -14.77
CA LEU A 99 -8.95 -8.67 -14.46
C LEU A 99 -8.66 -7.76 -15.65
N ILE A 100 -9.68 -7.08 -16.15
CA ILE A 100 -9.55 -6.04 -17.18
C ILE A 100 -9.92 -4.70 -16.55
N HIS A 101 -8.99 -3.74 -16.56
CA HIS A 101 -9.20 -2.43 -15.94
C HIS A 101 -8.27 -1.37 -16.55
N PRO A 102 -8.67 -0.08 -16.59
CA PRO A 102 -7.77 1.00 -16.96
C PRO A 102 -6.53 1.05 -16.05
N LEU A 103 -5.36 1.25 -16.64
CA LEU A 103 -4.09 1.27 -15.88
C LEU A 103 -4.05 2.41 -14.85
N ASP A 104 -4.67 3.55 -15.19
CA ASP A 104 -4.67 4.77 -14.38
C ASP A 104 -5.62 4.69 -13.17
N ASP A 105 -6.48 3.67 -13.09
CA ASP A 105 -7.44 3.48 -12.00
C ASP A 105 -6.89 2.56 -10.88
N PHE A 106 -5.68 2.03 -11.04
CA PHE A 106 -5.01 1.23 -10.01
C PHE A 106 -4.26 2.08 -8.98
N ILE A 107 -3.75 1.44 -7.93
CA ILE A 107 -2.78 2.06 -7.01
C ILE A 107 -1.50 2.43 -7.77
N ASP A 108 -0.81 3.48 -7.33
CA ASP A 108 0.37 4.03 -8.00
C ASP A 108 1.45 2.95 -8.25
N GLY A 109 1.64 2.03 -7.30
CA GLY A 109 2.61 0.94 -7.45
C GLY A 109 2.28 -0.05 -8.56
N TRP A 110 1.00 -0.23 -8.91
CA TRP A 110 0.59 -1.02 -10.09
C TRP A 110 0.76 -0.22 -11.37
N THR A 111 0.35 1.06 -11.36
CA THR A 111 0.50 1.95 -12.52
C THR A 111 1.98 2.07 -12.91
N GLU A 112 2.89 2.19 -11.94
CA GLU A 112 4.34 2.14 -12.16
C GLU A 112 4.80 0.71 -12.51
N GLY A 113 4.42 -0.29 -11.71
CA GLY A 113 4.90 -1.66 -11.82
C GLY A 113 4.61 -2.34 -13.16
N LEU A 114 3.40 -2.18 -13.69
CA LEU A 114 2.97 -2.82 -14.93
C LEU A 114 3.73 -2.30 -16.16
N GLN A 115 4.32 -1.10 -16.10
CA GLN A 115 5.15 -0.56 -17.18
C GLN A 115 6.50 -1.30 -17.31
N TYR A 116 6.90 -2.07 -16.30
CA TYR A 116 8.08 -2.94 -16.38
C TYR A 116 7.77 -4.32 -16.98
N LEU A 117 6.49 -4.67 -17.19
CA LEU A 117 6.10 -5.95 -17.81
C LEU A 117 5.83 -5.80 -19.30
N ARG A 118 6.20 -6.83 -20.07
CA ARG A 118 5.88 -6.93 -21.50
C ARG A 118 4.61 -7.73 -21.74
N SER A 119 3.85 -7.33 -22.76
CA SER A 119 2.46 -7.75 -23.05
C SER A 119 2.24 -9.20 -23.48
N GLU A 120 3.29 -10.00 -23.63
CA GLU A 120 3.20 -11.43 -23.93
C GLU A 120 3.67 -12.28 -22.74
N GLY A 121 2.87 -12.32 -21.69
CA GLY A 121 3.13 -13.19 -20.53
C GLY A 121 4.20 -12.69 -19.58
N GLY A 122 4.58 -11.40 -19.66
CA GLY A 122 5.46 -10.78 -18.69
C GLY A 122 4.92 -11.00 -17.27
N LYS A 123 5.76 -11.54 -16.39
CA LYS A 123 5.43 -11.80 -14.99
C LYS A 123 6.46 -11.14 -14.09
N GLY A 124 5.99 -10.47 -13.04
CA GLY A 124 6.86 -9.90 -12.03
C GLY A 124 6.29 -10.03 -10.63
N MET A 125 7.18 -9.90 -9.66
CA MET A 125 6.80 -9.68 -8.26
C MET A 125 7.14 -8.23 -7.89
N PHE A 126 6.20 -7.54 -7.26
CA PHE A 126 6.27 -6.13 -6.93
C PHE A 126 6.04 -5.94 -5.44
N LEU A 127 7.00 -5.33 -4.74
CA LEU A 127 6.90 -4.99 -3.33
C LEU A 127 6.70 -3.47 -3.22
N ILE A 128 5.53 -3.10 -2.76
CA ILE A 128 4.97 -1.77 -2.88
C ILE A 128 4.96 -1.15 -1.48
N PRO A 129 5.74 -0.07 -1.22
CA PRO A 129 5.64 0.68 0.02
C PRO A 129 4.24 1.29 0.15
N SER A 130 3.79 1.53 1.39
CA SER A 130 2.39 1.84 1.66
C SER A 130 1.90 3.09 0.94
N GLU A 131 2.74 4.10 0.74
CA GLU A 131 2.42 5.34 0.02
C GLU A 131 2.08 5.11 -1.46
N LEU A 132 2.69 4.09 -2.10
CA LEU A 132 2.33 3.65 -3.47
C LEU A 132 1.16 2.66 -3.50
N GLY A 133 0.59 2.34 -2.33
CA GLY A 133 -0.54 1.45 -2.14
C GLY A 133 -1.75 2.21 -1.58
N TYR A 134 -2.21 1.81 -0.39
CA TYR A 134 -3.38 2.40 0.26
C TYR A 134 -3.03 3.45 1.33
N GLY A 135 -1.74 3.72 1.54
CA GLY A 135 -1.20 4.68 2.48
C GLY A 135 -1.74 4.48 3.89
N ARG A 136 -2.21 5.57 4.50
CA ARG A 136 -2.73 5.61 5.87
C ARG A 136 -4.14 5.06 6.04
N ASN A 137 -4.75 4.58 4.95
CA ASN A 137 -6.13 4.12 4.96
C ASN A 137 -6.19 2.61 5.15
N VAL A 138 -7.23 2.15 5.85
CA VAL A 138 -7.60 0.73 5.87
C VAL A 138 -8.38 0.42 4.60
N ALA A 139 -8.01 -0.65 3.89
CA ALA A 139 -8.67 -1.08 2.65
C ALA A 139 -9.09 -2.55 2.76
N GLY A 140 -10.36 -2.82 3.05
CA GLY A 140 -10.86 -4.18 3.27
C GLY A 140 -10.12 -4.88 4.41
N SER A 141 -9.34 -5.92 4.08
CA SER A 141 -8.51 -6.68 5.04
C SER A 141 -7.08 -6.14 5.17
N ILE A 142 -6.71 -5.08 4.44
CA ILE A 142 -5.39 -4.46 4.41
C ILE A 142 -5.34 -3.36 5.50
N PRO A 143 -4.48 -3.50 6.52
CA PRO A 143 -4.28 -2.45 7.51
C PRO A 143 -3.68 -1.17 6.90
N ALA A 144 -3.89 -0.04 7.58
CA ALA A 144 -3.17 1.20 7.25
C ALA A 144 -1.64 0.99 7.31
N ASN A 145 -0.91 1.71 6.46
CA ASN A 145 0.55 1.69 6.36
C ASN A 145 1.12 0.29 6.09
N SER A 146 0.43 -0.51 5.27
CA SER A 146 0.89 -1.84 4.88
C SER A 146 1.76 -1.79 3.63
N VAL A 147 2.93 -2.44 3.70
CA VAL A 147 3.63 -2.92 2.51
C VAL A 147 2.79 -3.99 1.83
N LEU A 148 2.69 -3.92 0.51
CA LEU A 148 1.94 -4.89 -0.29
C LEU A 148 2.92 -5.66 -1.19
N ILE A 149 2.65 -6.94 -1.38
CA ILE A 149 3.38 -7.76 -2.34
C ILE A 149 2.40 -8.29 -3.38
N PHE A 150 2.71 -8.06 -4.64
CA PHE A 150 1.92 -8.54 -5.76
C PHE A 150 2.76 -9.39 -6.69
N GLU A 151 2.29 -10.60 -7.01
CA GLU A 151 2.66 -11.27 -8.25
C GLU A 151 1.70 -10.82 -9.35
N LEU A 152 2.22 -10.19 -10.41
CA LEU A 152 1.45 -9.73 -11.56
C LEU A 152 1.88 -10.48 -12.81
N THR A 153 0.90 -10.86 -13.64
CA THR A 153 1.12 -11.37 -14.99
C THR A 153 0.31 -10.51 -15.96
N LEU A 154 1.01 -9.86 -16.88
CA LEU A 154 0.39 -9.09 -17.96
C LEU A 154 -0.01 -10.02 -19.10
N ILE A 155 -1.31 -10.06 -19.41
CA ILE A 155 -1.87 -10.91 -20.46
C ILE A 155 -1.93 -10.16 -21.80
N LYS A 156 -2.36 -8.89 -21.77
CA LYS A 156 -2.34 -7.94 -22.90
C LYS A 156 -2.78 -6.54 -22.42
N PHE A 157 -2.73 -5.56 -23.31
CA PHE A 157 -3.34 -4.24 -23.14
C PHE A 157 -3.91 -3.72 -24.47
N PHE A 158 -4.78 -2.70 -24.42
CA PHE A 158 -5.41 -2.07 -25.59
C PHE A 158 -5.98 -0.69 -25.29
#